data_AF-A0A132NL26-F1
#
_entry.id   AF-A0A132NL26-F1
#
_cell.length_a   1.000
_cell.length_b   1.000
_cell.length_c   1.000
_cell.angle_alpha   90.00
_cell.angle_beta   90.00
_cell.angle_gamma   90.00
#
_symmetry.space_group_name_H-M   'P 1'
#
loop_
_entity.id
_entity.type
_entity.pdbx_description
1 polymer ?
#
loop_
_entity_poly.entity_id
_entity_poly.type
_entity_poly.pdbx_seq_one_letter_code
_entity_poly.pdbx_strand_id
1 'polypeptide(L)' 'WAWADEAAGRVRARVFALAAGVAEDEACGSASLVLASRLDRALTIVHGQGSVVRARPAGPGYAEVGGFVAHDGVRAL' A
#
# COMPACT_ATOMS: atom_id res chain seq x y z
N TRP A 1 10.18 3.54 0.13
CA TRP A 1 9.71 2.60 1.17
C TRP A 1 10.92 2.10 1.93
N ALA A 2 10.73 1.58 3.14
CA ALA A 2 11.78 0.94 3.93
C ALA A 2 11.17 -0.17 4.78
N TRP A 3 11.94 -1.22 5.05
CA TRP A 3 11.54 -2.26 6.00
C TRP A 3 11.38 -1.65 7.39
N ALA A 4 10.23 -1.86 8.00
CA ALA A 4 10.04 -1.68 9.44
C ALA A 4 10.39 -2.97 10.19
N ASP A 5 10.11 -4.11 9.56
CA ASP A 5 10.47 -5.45 10.02
C ASP A 5 10.45 -6.37 8.80
N GLU A 6 11.63 -6.68 8.26
CA GLU A 6 11.75 -7.45 7.02
C GLU A 6 11.31 -8.91 7.21
N ALA A 7 11.65 -9.52 8.36
CA ALA A 7 11.30 -10.89 8.65
C ALA A 7 9.77 -11.09 8.72
N ALA A 8 9.05 -10.13 9.27
CA ALA A 8 7.59 -10.14 9.30
C ALA A 8 6.92 -9.53 8.04
N GLY A 9 7.69 -9.08 7.05
CA GLY A 9 7.14 -8.47 5.83
C GLY A 9 6.46 -7.11 6.08
N ARG A 10 6.90 -6.33 7.07
CA ARG A 10 6.34 -5.01 7.38
C ARG A 10 7.17 -3.89 6.76
N VAL A 11 6.49 -2.99 6.06
CA VAL A 11 7.10 -1.89 5.30
C VAL A 11 6.46 -0.56 5.68
N ARG A 12 7.25 0.50 5.82
CA ARG A 12 6.77 1.88 5.73
C ARG A 12 6.97 2.39 4.30
N ALA A 13 5.90 2.81 3.66
CA ALA A 13 5.93 3.38 2.32
C ALA A 13 5.39 4.81 2.31
N ARG A 14 5.91 5.58 1.35
CA ARG A 14 5.46 6.93 1.00
C ARG A 14 5.41 6.98 -0.52
N VAL A 15 4.33 7.51 -1.08
CA VAL A 15 4.12 7.57 -2.52
C VAL A 15 3.80 9.00 -2.89
N PHE A 16 4.64 9.60 -3.74
CA PHE A 16 4.48 10.97 -4.22
C PHE A 16 3.95 10.91 -5.65
N ALA A 17 2.65 11.18 -5.84
CA ALA A 17 1.96 11.08 -7.11
C ALA A 17 1.72 12.47 -7.71
N LEU A 18 2.80 13.26 -7.83
CA LEU A 18 2.76 14.67 -8.26
C LEU A 18 2.07 14.86 -9.61
N ALA A 19 2.25 13.92 -10.55
CA ALA A 19 1.59 13.95 -11.86
C ALA A 19 0.05 13.81 -11.76
N ALA A 20 -0.45 13.22 -10.68
CA ALA A 20 -1.88 13.12 -10.38
C ALA A 20 -2.37 14.24 -9.44
N GLY A 21 -1.54 15.25 -9.17
CA GLY A 21 -1.87 16.35 -8.25
C GLY A 21 -1.86 15.95 -6.77
N VAL A 22 -1.35 14.77 -6.42
CA VAL A 22 -1.29 14.27 -5.04
C VAL A 22 0.13 14.42 -4.52
N ALA A 23 0.33 15.30 -3.54
CA ALA A 23 1.64 15.54 -2.92
C ALA A 23 2.19 14.26 -2.32
N GLU A 24 1.40 13.59 -1.47
CA GLU A 24 1.67 12.26 -0.92
C GLU A 24 0.35 11.50 -0.79
N ASP A 25 0.31 10.27 -1.31
CA ASP A 25 -0.86 9.39 -1.22
C ASP A 25 -0.83 8.61 0.09
N GLU A 26 -1.85 8.83 0.91
CA GLU A 26 -2.01 8.28 2.26
C GLU A 26 -2.30 6.76 2.27
N ALA A 27 -2.69 6.14 1.16
CA ALA A 27 -3.08 4.72 1.12
C ALA A 27 -2.89 4.06 -0.27
N CYS A 28 -1.74 4.29 -0.91
CA CYS A 28 -1.53 3.91 -2.31
C CYS A 28 -1.54 2.38 -2.56
N GLY A 29 -2.68 1.83 -2.97
CA GLY A 29 -2.86 0.39 -3.25
C GLY A 29 -2.08 -0.08 -4.48
N SER A 30 -2.03 0.71 -5.56
CA SER A 30 -1.33 0.34 -6.79
C SER A 30 0.18 0.21 -6.60
N ALA A 31 0.80 1.12 -5.85
CA ALA A 31 2.21 1.01 -5.48
C ALA A 31 2.47 -0.21 -4.58
N SER A 32 1.51 -0.57 -3.72
CA SER A 32 1.59 -1.74 -2.85
C SER A 32 1.58 -3.05 -3.63
N LEU A 33 0.73 -3.15 -4.65
CA LEU A 33 0.71 -4.28 -5.59
C LEU A 33 2.05 -4.45 -6.30
N VAL A 34 2.60 -3.36 -6.85
CA VAL A 34 3.89 -3.37 -7.55
C VAL A 34 5.01 -3.81 -6.60
N LEU A 35 5.00 -3.33 -5.35
CA LEU A 35 6.02 -3.71 -4.38
C LEU A 35 5.95 -5.19 -4.00
N ALA A 36 4.75 -5.72 -3.71
CA ALA A 36 4.56 -7.12 -3.36
C ALA A 36 4.92 -8.06 -4.53
N SER A 37 4.55 -7.69 -5.76
CA SER A 37 4.90 -8.43 -6.98
C SER A 37 6.42 -8.43 -7.22
N ARG A 38 7.10 -7.29 -7.05
CA ARG A 38 8.56 -7.18 -7.26
C ARG A 38 9.39 -7.92 -6.21
N LEU A 39 8.94 -7.92 -4.96
CA LEU A 39 9.63 -8.61 -3.87
C LEU A 39 9.21 -10.08 -3.74
N ASP A 40 8.23 -10.52 -4.53
CA ASP A 40 7.60 -11.83 -4.49
C ASP A 40 7.29 -12.30 -3.05
N ARG A 41 6.71 -11.39 -2.26
CA ARG A 41 6.45 -11.60 -0.83
C ARG A 41 5.18 -10.91 -0.37
N ALA A 42 4.49 -11.52 0.59
CA ALA A 42 3.38 -10.89 1.30
C ALA A 42 3.86 -9.75 2.21
N LEU A 43 3.22 -8.59 2.09
CA LEU A 43 3.59 -7.36 2.78
C LEU A 43 2.44 -6.77 3.57
N THR A 44 2.73 -6.30 4.78
CA THR A 44 1.90 -5.35 5.53
C THR A 44 2.54 -3.98 5.41
N ILE A 45 1.89 -3.08 4.68
CA ILE A 45 2.47 -1.79 4.27
C ILE A 45 1.73 -0.68 4.99
N VAL A 46 2.45 0.09 5.79
CA VAL A 46 1.96 1.32 6.41
C VAL A 46 2.26 2.48 5.45
N HIS A 47 1.23 3.20 5.04
CA HIS A 47 1.31 4.43 4.26
C HIS A 47 0.92 5.64 5.10
N GLY A 48 1.38 6.81 4.67
CA GLY A 48 0.91 8.10 5.21
C GLY A 48 0.98 8.18 6.74
N GLN A 49 -0.12 8.62 7.36
CA GLN A 49 -0.32 8.78 8.80
C GLN A 49 -0.78 7.50 9.51
N GLY A 50 -1.02 6.38 8.81
CA GLY A 50 -1.39 5.12 9.47
C GLY A 50 -2.22 4.13 8.68
N SER A 51 -2.53 4.42 7.41
CA SER A 51 -3.25 3.46 6.56
C SER A 51 -2.45 2.17 6.40
N VAL A 52 -3.11 1.03 6.62
CA VAL A 52 -2.49 -0.29 6.49
C VAL A 52 -3.05 -1.02 5.28
N VAL A 53 -2.20 -1.17 4.26
CA VAL A 53 -2.47 -1.94 3.05
C VAL A 53 -1.79 -3.30 3.16
N ARG A 54 -2.52 -4.37 2.86
CA ARG A 54 -2.00 -5.73 2.79
C ARG A 54 -1.92 -6.12 1.32
N ALA A 55 -0.76 -6.58 0.87
CA ALA A 55 -0.59 -7.06 -0.49
C ALA A 55 0.18 -8.37 -0.49
N ARG A 56 -0.13 -9.28 -1.40
CA ARG A 56 0.64 -10.52 -1.58
C ARG A 56 0.72 -10.93 -3.05
N PRO A 57 1.78 -11.67 -3.47
CA PRO A 57 1.85 -12.24 -4.80
C PRO A 57 0.67 -13.15 -5.09
N ALA A 58 0.21 -13.11 -6.33
CA ALA A 58 -0.89 -13.92 -6.83
C ALA A 58 -0.49 -14.75 -8.08
N GLY A 59 0.81 -14.85 -8.35
CA GLY A 59 1.38 -15.50 -9.54
C GLY A 59 2.36 -14.58 -10.27
N PRO A 60 3.01 -15.06 -11.35
CA PRO A 60 4.04 -14.29 -12.06
C PRO A 60 3.54 -12.93 -12.54
N GLY A 61 4.07 -11.85 -11.98
CA GLY A 61 3.69 -10.48 -12.31
C GLY A 61 2.37 -10.00 -11.70
N TYR A 62 1.65 -10.84 -10.96
CA TYR A 62 0.38 -10.51 -10.32
C TYR A 62 0.52 -10.39 -8.80
N ALA A 63 -0.28 -9.51 -8.22
CA ALA A 63 -0.47 -9.42 -6.78
C ALA A 63 -1.94 -9.12 -6.48
N GLU A 64 -2.37 -9.45 -5.27
CA GLU A 64 -3.65 -9.01 -4.73
C GLU A 64 -3.42 -7.99 -3.61
N VAL A 65 -4.42 -7.14 -3.37
CA VAL A 65 -4.37 -6.08 -2.37
C VAL A 65 -5.68 -6.03 -1.60
N GLY A 66 -5.59 -5.72 -0.31
CA GLY A 66 -6.73 -5.54 0.57
C GLY A 66 -6.39 -4.69 1.78
N GLY A 67 -7.41 -4.29 2.52
CA GLY A 67 -7.29 -3.46 3.71
C GLY A 67 -8.63 -3.44 4.45
N PHE A 68 -8.58 -3.10 5.73
CA PHE A 68 -9.80 -2.75 6.44
C PHE A 68 -10.22 -1.34 6.05
N VAL A 69 -11.52 -1.11 6.04
CA VAL A 69 -12.11 0.20 5.79
C VAL A 69 -13.02 0.56 6.94
N ALA A 70 -13.13 1.85 7.21
CA ALA A 70 -14.10 2.42 8.15
C ALA A 70 -14.93 3.46 7.41
N HIS A 71 -16.21 3.55 7.76
CA HIS A 71 -17.10 4.57 7.21
C HIS A 71 -16.78 5.93 7.84
N ASP A 72 -16.39 6.92 7.02
CA ASP A 72 -16.06 8.29 7.43
C ASP A 72 -17.22 9.29 7.16
N GLY A 73 -18.45 8.79 7.15
CA GLY A 73 -19.62 9.60 6.80
C GLY A 73 -19.87 9.69 5.29
N VAL A 74 -20.93 10.42 4.94
CA VAL A 74 -21.30 10.72 3.55
C VAL A 74 -20.84 12.12 3.22
N ARG A 75 -20.06 12.28 2.15
CA ARG A 75 -19.70 13.59 1.59
C ARG A 75 -20.63 13.88 0.42
N ALA A 76 -21.24 15.06 0.40
CA ALA A 76 -21.95 15.53 -0.79
C ALA A 76 -20.92 15.82 -1.89
N LEU A 77 -21.19 15.33 -3.10
CA LEU A 77 -20.40 15.58 -4.30
C LEU A 77 -20.64 16.97 -4.86
#